data_AF-A0A5N8W6S2-F1
#
_entry.id   AF-A0A5N8W6S2-F1
#
_cell.length_a   1.000
_cell.length_b   1.000
_cell.length_c   1.000
_cell.angle_alpha   90.00
_cell.angle_beta   90.00
_cell.angle_gamma   90.00
#
_symmetry.space_group_name_H-M   'P 1'
#
loop_
_entity.id
_entity.type
_entity.pdbx_description
1 polymer ?
#
loop_
_entity_poly.entity_id
_entity_poly.type
_entity_poly.pdbx_seq_one_letter_code
_entity_poly.pdbx_strand_id
1 'polypeptide(L)'
;FDPCSLQARPTDLIRRRHHMKAALAATAAAAVCGALLALPSDGWGADGPAAPPYAQNPAAEAALAPDRLTRVPKDAWKTSARTDFSVWPARGALTTDSALLRRALAVWARPGESVRVSATPGTPAGAPPGPPQLLYAGEVDSARVVLLYDGLRLARYAEPKKGTNGAALDFARVDGATGAEANAVVLDRVDGNVRYLTAPWVTKVEVRDLTKPSRTPSTLPVSANGVTDLFASPALRPGTCRSWNVLQLSGSAQTRTGTGTRLVTDLGELTPARLTAGRPSAPREVTGALLDAWSPYACSLAAVRGEGVRSVNAWEYARQPLPDGTGTAGWVCTRAETWRGDGTRVLAQFHGPGGASGAVVARADGSPACGARDPHVLAGVLWKSGTGNWYLLAAGSRGTSSVTATGGAQGSAQGNVLTVRAEKGARAELKGTLSDGRAITGLR
;
A
#
# COMPACT_ATOMS: atom_id res chain seq x y z
N PHE A 1 44.68 -22.51 -71.21
CA PHE A 1 45.67 -21.61 -71.82
C PHE A 1 44.96 -20.31 -72.14
N ASP A 2 45.29 -19.28 -71.36
CA ASP A 2 44.88 -17.88 -71.58
C ASP A 2 45.67 -17.34 -72.79
N PRO A 3 44.99 -16.74 -73.77
CA PRO A 3 45.05 -15.28 -73.89
C PRO A 3 43.74 -14.69 -74.43
N CYS A 4 43.16 -13.72 -73.71
CA CYS A 4 42.66 -12.45 -74.25
C CYS A 4 41.73 -11.77 -73.25
N SER A 5 42.36 -11.08 -72.29
CA SER A 5 41.76 -10.03 -71.49
C SER A 5 41.33 -8.85 -72.38
N LEU A 6 40.02 -8.61 -72.46
CA LEU A 6 39.45 -7.36 -72.93
C LEU A 6 38.28 -6.99 -72.00
N GLN A 7 38.62 -6.63 -70.76
CA GLN A 7 37.68 -5.91 -69.91
C GLN A 7 37.64 -4.45 -70.38
N ALA A 8 36.62 -4.11 -71.15
CA ALA A 8 36.26 -2.73 -71.44
C ALA A 8 35.92 -2.02 -70.13
N ARG A 9 36.91 -1.33 -69.54
CA ARG A 9 36.62 -0.36 -68.48
C ARG A 9 35.78 0.75 -69.12
N PRO A 10 34.64 1.14 -68.52
CA PRO A 10 33.85 2.24 -69.05
C PRO A 10 34.73 3.49 -69.15
N THR A 11 34.78 4.10 -70.33
CA THR A 11 35.48 5.38 -70.55
C THR A 11 35.07 6.39 -69.48
N ASP A 12 36.03 7.20 -69.00
CA ASP A 12 35.91 8.12 -67.87
C ASP A 12 34.65 9.03 -67.93
N LEU A 13 34.16 9.30 -69.15
CA LEU A 13 32.89 9.99 -69.41
C LEU A 13 31.65 9.28 -68.83
N ILE A 14 31.55 7.96 -68.90
CA ILE A 14 30.42 7.19 -68.36
C ILE A 14 30.47 7.18 -66.82
N ARG A 15 31.68 7.05 -66.26
CA ARG A 15 31.89 7.08 -64.80
C ARG A 15 31.54 8.45 -64.22
N ARG A 16 31.96 9.54 -64.89
CA ARG A 16 31.64 10.91 -64.49
C ARG A 16 30.14 11.21 -64.61
N ARG A 17 29.46 10.65 -65.62
CA ARG A 17 27.99 10.75 -65.77
C ARG A 17 27.26 9.99 -64.67
N HIS A 18 27.77 8.82 -64.26
CA HIS A 18 27.22 8.09 -63.11
C HIS A 18 27.49 8.78 -61.77
N HIS A 19 28.67 9.38 -61.57
CA HIS A 19 28.97 10.16 -60.38
C HIS A 19 28.17 11.46 -60.31
N MET A 20 27.93 12.13 -61.45
CA MET A 20 27.01 13.28 -61.50
C MET A 20 25.57 12.88 -61.22
N LYS A 21 25.09 11.76 -61.78
CA LYS A 21 23.75 11.23 -61.47
C LYS A 21 23.62 10.82 -60.01
N ALA A 22 24.67 10.24 -59.42
CA ALA A 22 24.71 9.88 -58.01
C ALA A 22 24.76 11.12 -57.11
N ALA A 23 25.53 12.16 -57.50
CA ALA A 23 25.57 13.43 -56.78
C ALA A 23 24.22 14.18 -56.85
N LEU A 24 23.55 14.15 -58.01
CA LEU A 24 22.20 14.68 -58.19
C LEU A 24 21.16 13.88 -57.39
N ALA A 25 21.27 12.55 -57.34
CA ALA A 25 20.41 11.72 -56.52
C ALA A 25 20.64 11.96 -55.03
N ALA A 26 21.90 12.15 -54.60
CA ALA A 26 22.24 12.46 -53.22
C ALA A 26 21.79 13.85 -52.80
N THR A 27 21.89 14.85 -53.67
CA THR A 27 21.36 16.20 -53.41
C THR A 27 19.84 16.23 -53.43
N ALA A 28 19.19 15.48 -54.33
CA ALA A 28 17.74 15.31 -54.32
C ALA A 28 17.28 14.58 -53.05
N ALA A 29 17.99 13.53 -52.62
CA ALA A 29 17.68 12.82 -51.37
C ALA A 29 17.92 13.70 -50.14
N ALA A 30 19.00 14.50 -50.11
CA ALA A 30 19.26 15.45 -49.03
C ALA A 30 18.24 16.60 -49.03
N ALA A 31 17.78 17.06 -50.20
CA ALA A 31 16.73 18.06 -50.33
C ALA A 31 15.35 17.49 -49.94
N VAL A 32 15.06 16.22 -50.24
CA VAL A 32 13.84 15.54 -49.80
C VAL A 32 13.87 15.26 -48.29
N CYS A 33 15.00 14.81 -47.74
CA CYS A 33 15.16 14.65 -46.29
C CYS A 33 15.15 16.02 -45.57
N GLY A 34 15.75 17.04 -46.17
CA GLY A 34 15.71 18.41 -45.67
C GLY A 34 14.30 19.01 -45.75
N ALA A 35 13.55 18.73 -46.82
CA ALA A 35 12.15 19.11 -46.96
C ALA A 35 11.25 18.31 -46.01
N LEU A 36 11.53 17.04 -45.72
CA LEU A 36 10.82 16.26 -44.69
C LEU A 36 11.11 16.74 -43.26
N LEU A 37 12.29 17.36 -43.03
CA LEU A 37 12.63 18.03 -41.77
C LEU A 37 12.08 19.46 -41.68
N ALA A 38 11.86 20.13 -42.82
CA ALA A 38 11.33 21.49 -42.91
C ALA A 38 9.82 21.55 -43.17
N LEU A 39 9.21 20.42 -43.56
CA LEU A 39 7.77 20.23 -43.53
C LEU A 39 7.36 20.33 -42.06
N PRO A 40 6.50 21.29 -41.67
CA PRO A 40 5.93 21.26 -40.35
C PRO A 40 5.27 19.90 -40.23
N SER A 41 5.72 19.10 -39.26
CA SER A 41 4.96 17.95 -38.87
C SER A 41 3.57 18.47 -38.53
N ASP A 42 2.53 18.06 -39.26
CA ASP A 42 1.12 18.18 -38.84
C ASP A 42 0.84 17.25 -37.63
N GLY A 43 1.83 17.14 -36.74
CA GLY A 43 1.77 16.51 -35.45
C GLY A 43 1.87 17.60 -34.39
N TRP A 44 0.72 17.94 -33.82
CA TRP A 44 0.57 18.62 -32.52
C TRP A 44 1.31 19.96 -32.44
N GLY A 45 0.89 20.93 -33.27
CA GLY A 45 1.29 22.33 -33.13
C GLY A 45 0.91 22.91 -31.76
N ALA A 46 1.59 23.99 -31.36
CA ALA A 46 1.42 24.69 -30.08
C ALA A 46 0.00 25.22 -29.82
N ASP A 47 -0.86 25.24 -30.84
CA ASP A 47 -2.25 25.69 -30.79
C ASP A 47 -3.28 24.54 -30.96
N GLY A 48 -2.85 23.27 -30.89
CA GLY A 48 -3.75 22.14 -30.70
C GLY A 48 -4.28 22.07 -29.26
N PRO A 49 -5.34 21.30 -28.96
CA PRO A 49 -5.85 21.16 -27.58
C PRO A 49 -4.85 20.55 -26.59
N ALA A 50 -3.67 20.12 -27.06
CA ALA A 50 -2.57 19.71 -26.20
C ALA A 50 -1.78 20.96 -25.75
N ALA A 51 -1.93 21.30 -24.47
CA ALA A 51 -1.21 22.39 -23.81
C ALA A 51 0.33 22.27 -23.97
N PRO A 52 1.08 23.37 -23.77
CA PRO A 52 2.55 23.37 -23.78
C PRO A 52 3.14 22.28 -22.87
N PRO A 53 4.42 21.89 -23.06
CA PRO A 53 5.12 21.05 -22.08
C PRO A 53 4.85 21.60 -20.68
N TYR A 54 4.55 20.73 -19.69
CA TYR A 54 4.15 21.13 -18.33
C TYR A 54 4.98 22.30 -17.76
N ALA A 55 6.27 22.39 -18.12
CA ALA A 55 7.19 23.47 -17.75
C ALA A 55 6.87 24.89 -18.29
N GLN A 56 5.90 25.08 -19.19
CA GLN A 56 5.49 26.40 -19.71
C GLN A 56 4.04 26.76 -19.33
N ASN A 57 3.38 25.91 -18.53
CA ASN A 57 2.05 26.21 -18.00
C ASN A 57 2.19 27.08 -16.72
N PRO A 58 1.60 28.28 -16.65
CA PRO A 58 1.72 29.15 -15.48
C PRO A 58 1.27 28.50 -14.16
N ALA A 59 0.27 27.63 -14.20
CA ALA A 59 -0.19 26.90 -13.01
C ALA A 59 0.84 25.85 -12.55
N ALA A 60 1.53 25.22 -13.50
CA ALA A 60 2.61 24.29 -13.21
C ALA A 60 3.86 25.01 -12.68
N GLU A 61 4.20 26.18 -13.22
CA GLU A 61 5.29 27.01 -12.68
C GLU A 61 4.97 27.49 -11.25
N ALA A 62 3.73 27.95 -11.02
CA ALA A 62 3.26 28.35 -9.70
C ALA A 62 3.31 27.20 -8.69
N ALA A 63 3.10 25.95 -9.13
CA ALA A 63 3.22 24.77 -8.29
C ALA A 63 4.64 24.54 -7.75
N LEU A 64 5.66 25.13 -8.40
CA LEU A 64 7.07 25.02 -8.00
C LEU A 64 7.55 26.19 -7.12
N ALA A 65 6.68 27.17 -6.88
CA ALA A 65 7.00 28.37 -6.12
C ALA A 65 6.76 28.14 -4.61
N PRO A 66 7.81 28.20 -3.75
CA PRO A 66 7.68 27.88 -2.33
C PRO A 66 6.80 28.87 -1.54
N ASP A 67 6.67 30.10 -2.04
CA ASP A 67 5.78 31.15 -1.52
C ASP A 67 4.30 30.90 -1.85
N ARG A 68 4.01 30.05 -2.83
CA ARG A 68 2.65 29.65 -3.22
C ARG A 68 2.14 28.41 -2.48
N LEU A 69 2.97 27.76 -1.66
CA LEU A 69 2.56 26.60 -0.86
C LEU A 69 1.33 26.91 0.00
N THR A 70 0.31 26.06 -0.06
CA THR A 70 -0.87 26.18 0.80
C THR A 70 -0.48 25.92 2.25
N ARG A 71 -0.82 26.85 3.16
CA ARG A 71 -0.57 26.73 4.60
C ARG A 71 -1.88 26.83 5.36
N VAL A 72 -2.26 25.73 6.00
CA VAL A 72 -3.47 25.67 6.81
C VAL A 72 -3.21 26.33 8.17
N PRO A 73 -4.12 27.21 8.66
CA PRO A 73 -4.01 27.78 10.00
C PRO A 73 -3.89 26.70 11.09
N LYS A 74 -3.07 26.96 12.11
CA LYS A 74 -2.73 26.00 13.19
C LYS A 74 -3.95 25.32 13.83
N ASP A 75 -5.04 26.07 13.98
CA ASP A 75 -6.24 25.65 14.69
C ASP A 75 -7.43 25.32 13.76
N ALA A 76 -7.25 25.31 12.43
CA ALA A 76 -8.33 25.06 11.47
C ALA A 76 -9.03 23.70 11.69
N TRP A 77 -8.28 22.69 12.12
CA TRP A 77 -8.82 21.36 12.41
C TRP A 77 -9.81 21.34 13.59
N LYS A 78 -9.79 22.34 14.48
CA LYS A 78 -10.68 22.37 15.67
C LYS A 78 -12.12 22.67 15.30
N THR A 79 -12.34 23.43 14.22
CA THR A 79 -13.67 23.87 13.77
C THR A 79 -14.09 23.25 12.44
N SER A 80 -13.18 22.53 11.77
CA SER A 80 -13.48 21.87 10.51
C SER A 80 -14.41 20.67 10.70
N ALA A 81 -15.34 20.51 9.76
CA ALA A 81 -16.14 19.28 9.65
C ALA A 81 -15.33 18.11 9.06
N ARG A 82 -14.14 18.38 8.50
CA ARG A 82 -13.24 17.36 7.94
C ARG A 82 -12.20 16.94 8.96
N THR A 83 -11.82 15.66 8.92
CA THR A 83 -10.75 15.08 9.74
C THR A 83 -9.78 14.34 8.83
N ASP A 84 -9.07 15.08 7.97
CA ASP A 84 -8.15 14.52 6.97
C ASP A 84 -6.92 15.43 6.77
N PHE A 85 -6.07 15.13 5.80
CA PHE A 85 -4.85 15.90 5.53
C PHE A 85 -5.10 17.35 5.11
N SER A 86 -6.29 17.70 4.59
CA SER A 86 -6.62 19.06 4.16
C SER A 86 -6.70 20.08 5.31
N VAL A 87 -6.76 19.60 6.56
CA VAL A 87 -6.82 20.44 7.76
C VAL A 87 -5.56 20.32 8.62
N TRP A 88 -4.51 19.66 8.13
CA TRP A 88 -3.23 19.56 8.82
C TRP A 88 -2.42 20.85 8.68
N PRO A 89 -2.01 21.51 9.79
CA PRO A 89 -1.16 22.68 9.70
C PRO A 89 0.29 22.29 9.38
N ALA A 90 1.00 23.22 8.73
CA ALA A 90 2.44 23.10 8.51
C ALA A 90 3.18 23.09 9.86
N ARG A 91 4.01 22.08 10.11
CA ARG A 91 4.79 21.93 11.36
C ARG A 91 6.28 21.67 11.07
N GLY A 92 7.14 21.97 12.04
CA GLY A 92 8.59 21.78 11.92
C GLY A 92 9.38 23.07 11.67
N ALA A 93 10.66 23.04 12.04
CA ALA A 93 11.52 24.21 12.09
C ALA A 93 11.96 24.73 10.71
N LEU A 94 11.85 23.92 9.65
CA LEU A 94 12.28 24.27 8.29
C LEU A 94 11.11 24.67 7.39
N THR A 95 9.95 24.96 7.96
CA THR A 95 8.74 25.36 7.21
C THR A 95 8.87 26.70 6.51
N THR A 96 9.88 27.51 6.84
CA THR A 96 10.21 28.78 6.19
C THR A 96 11.50 28.72 5.36
N ASP A 97 12.18 27.57 5.31
CA ASP A 97 13.38 27.36 4.52
C ASP A 97 13.02 27.28 3.03
N SER A 98 13.01 28.44 2.38
CA SER A 98 12.62 28.56 0.97
C SER A 98 13.56 27.81 0.03
N ALA A 99 14.82 27.59 0.41
CA ALA A 99 15.77 26.85 -0.42
C ALA A 99 15.45 25.35 -0.39
N LEU A 100 15.19 24.78 0.80
CA LEU A 100 14.75 23.40 0.95
C LEU A 100 13.41 23.15 0.27
N LEU A 101 12.44 24.03 0.48
CA LEU A 101 11.10 23.89 -0.10
C LEU A 101 11.14 23.95 -1.64
N ARG A 102 11.94 24.86 -2.21
CA ARG A 102 12.15 24.94 -3.66
C ARG A 102 12.78 23.64 -4.21
N ARG A 103 13.77 23.06 -3.52
CA ARG A 103 14.37 21.78 -3.91
C ARG A 103 13.34 20.65 -3.87
N ALA A 104 12.56 20.54 -2.80
CA ALA A 104 11.53 19.52 -2.66
C ALA A 104 10.50 19.59 -3.81
N LEU A 105 10.03 20.80 -4.15
CA LEU A 105 9.11 21.01 -5.27
C LEU A 105 9.74 20.71 -6.63
N ALA A 106 10.98 21.13 -6.86
CA ALA A 106 11.70 20.84 -8.09
C ALA A 106 11.91 19.32 -8.29
N VAL A 107 12.29 18.61 -7.22
CA VAL A 107 12.47 17.15 -7.24
C VAL A 107 11.15 16.42 -7.44
N TRP A 108 10.05 16.88 -6.84
CA TRP A 108 8.73 16.33 -7.13
C TRP A 108 8.39 16.49 -8.61
N ALA A 109 8.57 17.68 -9.17
CA ALA A 109 8.21 17.93 -10.56
C ALA A 109 9.08 17.13 -11.55
N ARG A 110 10.38 17.05 -11.29
CA ARG A 110 11.37 16.40 -12.16
C ARG A 110 12.49 15.80 -11.30
N PRO A 111 12.33 14.55 -10.80
CA PRO A 111 13.37 13.92 -10.00
C PRO A 111 14.61 13.66 -10.87
N GLY A 112 15.79 14.04 -10.36
CA GLY A 112 17.05 13.70 -11.02
C GLY A 112 17.40 12.22 -10.88
N GLU A 113 18.32 11.72 -11.70
CA GLU A 113 18.70 10.29 -11.73
C GLU A 113 19.21 9.75 -10.39
N SER A 114 19.79 10.61 -9.55
CA SER A 114 20.28 10.24 -8.22
C SER A 114 19.20 10.20 -7.14
N VAL A 115 17.96 10.59 -7.46
CA VAL A 115 16.83 10.60 -6.51
C VAL A 115 16.15 9.23 -6.53
N ARG A 116 16.04 8.61 -5.36
CA ARG A 116 15.25 7.38 -5.23
C ARG A 116 13.76 7.74 -5.22
N VAL A 117 13.02 7.32 -6.25
CA VAL A 117 11.57 7.52 -6.31
C VAL A 117 10.86 6.24 -5.89
N SER A 118 9.89 6.35 -4.98
CA SER A 118 8.99 5.25 -4.61
C SER A 118 7.54 5.73 -4.61
N ALA A 119 6.61 4.81 -4.81
CA ALA A 119 5.19 5.13 -4.80
C ALA A 119 4.38 3.94 -4.30
N THR A 120 3.42 4.21 -3.42
CA THR A 120 2.35 3.26 -3.10
C THR A 120 1.74 2.74 -4.42
N PRO A 121 1.46 1.43 -4.57
CA PRO A 121 0.92 0.87 -5.81
C PRO A 121 -0.27 1.67 -6.37
N GLY A 122 -0.21 1.99 -7.68
CA GLY A 122 -1.21 2.78 -8.40
C GLY A 122 -1.30 4.26 -8.01
N THR A 123 -0.26 4.80 -7.38
CA THR A 123 -0.12 6.25 -7.18
C THR A 123 0.64 6.85 -8.37
N PRO A 124 0.09 7.88 -9.04
CA PRO A 124 0.86 8.64 -10.02
C PRO A 124 2.10 9.25 -9.36
N ALA A 125 3.24 9.25 -10.06
CA ALA A 125 4.49 9.88 -9.60
C ALA A 125 4.80 11.21 -10.31
N GLY A 126 3.86 11.71 -11.13
CA GLY A 126 4.05 12.97 -11.87
C GLY A 126 4.05 14.21 -10.98
N ALA A 127 4.36 15.36 -11.58
CA ALA A 127 4.38 16.66 -10.92
C ALA A 127 3.04 17.00 -10.23
N PRO A 128 3.04 17.89 -9.21
CA PRO A 128 1.80 18.29 -8.54
C PRO A 128 0.87 19.04 -9.50
N PRO A 129 -0.47 18.86 -9.43
CA PRO A 129 -1.40 19.56 -10.33
C PRO A 129 -1.51 21.07 -10.08
N GLY A 130 -0.98 21.56 -8.96
CA GLY A 130 -0.98 22.96 -8.54
C GLY A 130 -0.17 23.12 -7.24
N PRO A 131 -0.14 24.32 -6.63
CA PRO A 131 0.61 24.56 -5.41
C PRO A 131 0.16 23.62 -4.26
N PRO A 132 1.02 22.70 -3.81
CA PRO A 132 0.63 21.74 -2.79
C PRO A 132 0.56 22.39 -1.40
N GLN A 133 -0.13 21.73 -0.48
CA GLN A 133 -0.16 22.07 0.93
C GLN A 133 1.10 21.57 1.63
N LEU A 134 1.72 22.44 2.44
CA LEU A 134 2.82 22.06 3.31
C LEU A 134 2.29 21.45 4.61
N LEU A 135 2.64 20.19 4.88
CA LEU A 135 2.27 19.50 6.12
C LEU A 135 3.42 19.53 7.13
N TYR A 136 4.66 19.37 6.65
CA TYR A 136 5.83 19.35 7.51
C TYR A 136 7.11 19.75 6.78
N ALA A 137 8.01 20.44 7.47
CA ALA A 137 9.40 20.57 7.05
C ALA A 137 10.31 20.66 8.28
N GLY A 138 11.26 19.74 8.41
CA GLY A 138 12.13 19.67 9.58
C GLY A 138 13.25 18.65 9.46
N GLU A 139 14.15 18.68 10.44
CA GLU A 139 15.16 17.64 10.59
C GLU A 139 14.60 16.43 11.31
N VAL A 140 14.79 15.24 10.73
CA VAL A 140 14.38 13.95 11.28
C VAL A 140 15.58 13.03 11.19
N ASP A 141 16.07 12.57 12.34
CA ASP A 141 17.29 11.77 12.45
C ASP A 141 18.47 12.38 11.67
N SER A 142 18.92 11.76 10.57
CA SER A 142 20.04 12.25 9.73
C SER A 142 19.61 12.99 8.45
N ALA A 143 18.30 13.20 8.27
CA ALA A 143 17.72 13.81 7.08
C ALA A 143 16.99 15.13 7.36
N ARG A 144 16.81 15.93 6.32
CA ARG A 144 15.80 16.99 6.23
C ARG A 144 14.63 16.43 5.44
N VAL A 145 13.43 16.50 6.02
CA VAL A 145 12.21 15.92 5.44
C VAL A 145 11.21 17.03 5.18
N VAL A 146 10.60 17.01 3.99
CA VAL A 146 9.48 17.85 3.60
C VAL A 146 8.30 16.94 3.24
N LEU A 147 7.14 17.17 3.85
CA LEU A 147 5.90 16.45 3.55
C LEU A 147 4.89 17.43 2.95
N LEU A 148 4.41 17.08 1.77
CA LEU A 148 3.47 17.87 0.98
C LEU A 148 2.21 17.05 0.66
N TYR A 149 1.09 17.74 0.42
CA TYR A 149 -0.18 17.14 0.06
C TYR A 149 -0.82 17.93 -1.10
N ASP A 150 -1.19 17.25 -2.19
CA ASP A 150 -1.79 17.89 -3.38
C ASP A 150 -3.32 17.76 -3.46
N GLY A 151 -3.96 17.23 -2.41
CA GLY A 151 -5.40 16.94 -2.41
C GLY A 151 -5.75 15.48 -2.74
N LEU A 152 -4.81 14.70 -3.28
CA LEU A 152 -5.02 13.29 -3.64
C LEU A 152 -3.92 12.37 -3.07
N ARG A 153 -2.68 12.83 -3.02
CA ARG A 153 -1.51 12.06 -2.59
C ARG A 153 -0.60 12.89 -1.69
N LEU A 154 0.15 12.18 -0.86
CA LEU A 154 1.28 12.73 -0.11
C LEU A 154 2.55 12.59 -0.95
N ALA A 155 3.42 13.60 -0.89
CA ALA A 155 4.79 13.54 -1.37
C ALA A 155 5.74 13.81 -0.21
N ARG A 156 6.60 12.84 0.10
CA ARG A 156 7.68 12.98 1.09
C ARG A 156 9.00 13.12 0.35
N TYR A 157 9.60 14.30 0.47
CA TYR A 157 10.99 14.53 0.05
C TYR A 157 11.90 14.39 1.27
N ALA A 158 12.99 13.66 1.14
CA ALA A 158 14.02 13.54 2.17
C ALA A 158 15.42 13.68 1.55
N GLU A 159 16.25 14.56 2.10
CA GLU A 159 17.66 14.70 1.75
C GLU A 159 18.55 14.56 2.99
N PRO A 160 19.80 14.08 2.89
CA PRO A 160 20.72 14.12 4.01
C PRO A 160 20.92 15.55 4.53
N LYS A 161 21.24 15.71 5.82
CA LYS A 161 21.57 17.04 6.38
C LYS A 161 22.79 17.69 5.71
N LYS A 162 23.70 16.87 5.17
CA LYS A 162 24.92 17.29 4.48
C LYS A 162 24.88 16.80 3.02
N GLY A 163 24.73 17.74 2.09
CA GLY A 163 24.62 17.44 0.65
C GLY A 163 23.24 16.88 0.26
N THR A 164 23.10 16.50 -1.01
CA THR A 164 21.84 16.01 -1.60
C THR A 164 21.94 14.58 -2.15
N ASN A 165 23.11 13.96 -2.06
CA ASN A 165 23.34 12.59 -2.53
C ASN A 165 22.55 11.59 -1.68
N GLY A 166 21.71 10.77 -2.31
CA GLY A 166 20.82 9.84 -1.61
C GLY A 166 19.48 10.43 -1.22
N ALA A 167 19.08 11.55 -1.83
CA ALA A 167 17.74 12.08 -1.69
C ALA A 167 16.67 11.06 -2.16
N ALA A 168 15.52 11.09 -1.50
CA ALA A 168 14.38 10.23 -1.79
C ALA A 168 13.11 11.06 -1.98
N LEU A 169 12.25 10.58 -2.86
CA LEU A 169 10.92 11.10 -3.13
C LEU A 169 9.93 9.94 -3.08
N ASP A 170 9.09 9.95 -2.05
CA ASP A 170 8.12 8.88 -1.81
C ASP A 170 6.69 9.41 -1.99
N PHE A 171 5.86 8.68 -2.73
CA PHE A 171 4.45 9.02 -2.95
C PHE A 171 3.52 8.08 -2.20
N ALA A 172 2.55 8.65 -1.47
CA ALA A 172 1.49 7.88 -0.82
C ALA A 172 0.14 8.24 -1.42
N ARG A 173 -0.63 7.24 -1.84
CA ARG A 173 -2.04 7.44 -2.18
C ARG A 173 -2.85 7.65 -0.89
N VAL A 174 -3.64 8.73 -0.83
CA VAL A 174 -4.46 9.07 0.34
C VAL A 174 -5.83 9.64 -0.05
N ASP A 175 -6.29 9.40 -1.27
CA ASP A 175 -7.63 9.81 -1.71
C ASP A 175 -8.69 9.14 -0.85
N GLY A 176 -9.62 9.95 -0.34
CA GLY A 176 -10.67 9.49 0.57
C GLY A 176 -10.21 9.17 1.99
N ALA A 177 -8.92 9.39 2.33
CA ALA A 177 -8.42 9.21 3.70
C ALA A 177 -9.19 10.11 4.67
N THR A 178 -9.81 9.53 5.69
CA THR A 178 -10.52 10.28 6.72
C THR A 178 -10.30 9.67 8.11
N GLY A 179 -10.42 10.51 9.13
CA GLY A 179 -10.37 10.17 10.54
C GLY A 179 -9.22 9.25 10.89
N ALA A 180 -9.52 7.95 10.98
CA ALA A 180 -8.58 6.89 11.30
C ALA A 180 -7.37 6.82 10.37
N GLU A 181 -7.61 7.02 9.07
CA GLU A 181 -6.65 6.79 7.98
C GLU A 181 -5.72 8.00 7.77
N ALA A 182 -6.06 9.15 8.37
CA ALA A 182 -5.29 10.38 8.31
C ALA A 182 -4.73 10.77 9.69
N ASN A 183 -4.36 9.78 10.52
CA ASN A 183 -3.85 10.03 11.88
C ASN A 183 -2.32 10.12 11.98
N ALA A 184 -1.59 9.52 11.04
CA ALA A 184 -0.14 9.48 11.08
C ALA A 184 0.45 9.29 9.69
N VAL A 185 1.67 9.81 9.48
CA VAL A 185 2.47 9.62 8.26
C VAL A 185 3.91 9.32 8.68
N VAL A 186 4.55 8.35 8.04
CA VAL A 186 5.95 8.03 8.27
C VAL A 186 6.83 9.20 7.82
N LEU A 187 7.67 9.69 8.73
CA LEU A 187 8.67 10.70 8.43
C LEU A 187 10.04 10.11 8.14
N ASP A 188 10.41 9.02 8.80
CA ASP A 188 11.66 8.33 8.52
C ASP A 188 11.64 6.86 8.94
N ARG A 189 12.49 6.08 8.28
CA ARG A 189 12.80 4.69 8.58
C ARG A 189 14.30 4.49 8.56
N VAL A 190 14.88 4.28 9.74
CA VAL A 190 16.34 4.16 9.92
C VAL A 190 16.66 3.04 10.91
N ASP A 191 17.62 2.19 10.56
CA ASP A 191 18.14 1.11 11.41
C ASP A 191 17.06 0.20 12.03
N GLY A 192 16.02 -0.14 11.26
CA GLY A 192 14.92 -0.98 11.71
C GLY A 192 13.88 -0.26 12.58
N ASN A 193 14.01 1.05 12.76
CA ASN A 193 13.09 1.91 13.49
C ASN A 193 12.27 2.79 12.54
N VAL A 194 11.22 3.41 13.08
CA VAL A 194 10.33 4.31 12.35
C VAL A 194 9.93 5.49 13.23
N ARG A 195 9.76 6.65 12.61
CA ARG A 195 9.16 7.85 13.20
C ARG A 195 7.96 8.31 12.39
N TYR A 196 6.99 8.90 13.08
CA TYR A 196 5.76 9.39 12.48
C TYR A 196 5.56 10.87 12.76
N LEU A 197 4.91 11.56 11.82
CA LEU A 197 4.18 12.79 12.06
C LEU A 197 2.74 12.44 12.39
N THR A 198 2.23 12.88 13.52
CA THR A 198 0.84 12.64 13.92
C THR A 198 -0.10 13.78 13.50
N ALA A 199 -1.38 13.44 13.36
CA ALA A 199 -2.43 14.41 13.13
C ALA A 199 -2.57 15.38 14.31
N PRO A 200 -3.01 16.63 14.07
CA PRO A 200 -3.09 17.64 15.13
C PRO A 200 -4.12 17.34 16.22
N TRP A 201 -5.07 16.43 15.99
CA TRP A 201 -6.06 15.98 16.98
C TRP A 201 -5.62 14.75 17.78
N VAL A 202 -4.44 14.17 17.49
CA VAL A 202 -3.89 13.06 18.28
C VAL A 202 -3.32 13.62 19.57
N THR A 203 -3.82 13.13 20.70
CA THR A 203 -3.44 13.60 22.04
C THR A 203 -2.56 12.61 22.79
N LYS A 204 -2.58 11.33 22.39
CA LYS A 204 -1.76 10.28 23.00
C LYS A 204 -1.27 9.30 21.94
N VAL A 205 0.00 8.93 22.06
CA VAL A 205 0.66 7.94 21.20
C VAL A 205 1.32 6.90 22.08
N GLU A 206 1.06 5.64 21.79
CA GLU A 206 1.65 4.51 22.50
C GLU A 206 2.09 3.44 21.51
N VAL A 207 3.09 2.64 21.89
CA VAL A 207 3.53 1.47 21.13
C VAL A 207 3.06 0.22 21.85
N ARG A 208 2.46 -0.70 21.10
CA ARG A 208 1.96 -1.97 21.59
C ARG A 208 2.53 -3.12 20.77
N ASP A 209 2.97 -4.18 21.45
CA ASP A 209 3.25 -5.46 20.78
C ASP A 209 1.93 -6.25 20.64
N LEU A 210 1.44 -6.39 19.41
CA LEU A 210 0.17 -7.05 19.10
C LEU A 210 0.20 -8.55 19.42
N THR A 211 1.40 -9.16 19.51
CA THR A 211 1.57 -10.57 19.95
C THR A 211 1.43 -10.74 21.47
N LYS A 212 1.40 -9.63 22.22
CA LYS A 212 1.33 -9.60 23.69
C LYS A 212 0.19 -8.68 24.14
N PRO A 213 -1.07 -9.05 23.89
CA PRO A 213 -2.24 -8.17 24.08
C PRO A 213 -2.44 -7.77 25.55
N SER A 214 -2.05 -8.61 26.51
CA SER A 214 -2.12 -8.31 27.95
C SER A 214 -1.04 -7.35 28.44
N ARG A 215 0.03 -7.12 27.67
CA ARG A 215 1.09 -6.18 28.05
C ARG A 215 0.59 -4.75 27.90
N THR A 216 0.79 -3.94 28.93
CA THR A 216 0.51 -2.49 28.88
C THR A 216 1.33 -1.84 27.77
N PRO A 217 0.71 -1.00 26.92
CA PRO A 217 1.44 -0.32 25.86
C PRO A 217 2.39 0.72 26.47
N SER A 218 3.49 0.99 25.79
CA SER A 218 4.49 1.96 26.23
C SER A 218 4.17 3.33 25.62
N THR A 219 4.08 4.37 26.45
CA THR A 219 3.94 5.75 25.96
C THR A 219 5.09 6.09 25.02
N LEU A 220 4.77 6.63 23.85
CA LEU A 220 5.74 7.13 22.89
C LEU A 220 5.73 8.66 22.94
N PRO A 221 6.82 9.31 23.37
CA PRO A 221 6.88 10.76 23.37
C PRO A 221 6.64 11.36 21.98
N VAL A 222 6.01 12.54 21.97
CA VAL A 222 5.72 13.30 20.76
C VAL A 222 6.24 14.72 20.98
N SER A 223 7.06 15.21 20.05
CA SER A 223 7.57 16.57 20.08
C SER A 223 6.46 17.61 19.89
N ALA A 224 6.76 18.88 20.18
CA ALA A 224 5.84 20.00 19.94
C ALA A 224 5.38 20.12 18.47
N ASN A 225 6.14 19.56 17.52
CA ASN A 225 5.80 19.54 16.10
C ASN A 225 4.98 18.31 15.68
N GLY A 226 4.57 17.45 16.61
CA GLY A 226 3.81 16.23 16.31
C GLY A 226 4.65 15.04 15.83
N VAL A 227 5.98 15.12 15.95
CA VAL A 227 6.88 14.02 15.56
C VAL A 227 7.07 13.06 16.73
N THR A 228 6.85 11.77 16.50
CA THR A 228 7.07 10.73 17.51
C THR A 228 8.55 10.46 17.75
N ASP A 229 8.85 9.93 18.93
CA ASP A 229 10.10 9.21 19.15
C ASP A 229 10.20 7.96 18.25
N LEU A 230 11.43 7.48 18.08
CA LEU A 230 11.71 6.28 17.29
C LEU A 230 11.26 5.03 18.05
N PHE A 231 10.72 4.07 17.31
CA PHE A 231 10.47 2.72 17.83
C PHE A 231 10.67 1.69 16.72
N ALA A 232 10.84 0.43 17.12
CA ALA A 232 11.13 -0.62 16.16
C ALA A 232 9.94 -0.89 15.23
N SER A 233 10.17 -0.73 13.93
CA SER A 233 9.18 -0.97 12.88
C SER A 233 9.00 -2.47 12.65
N PRO A 234 7.75 -2.98 12.59
CA PRO A 234 7.51 -4.34 12.13
C PRO A 234 7.81 -4.52 10.63
N ALA A 235 7.77 -3.46 9.80
CA ALA A 235 7.98 -3.57 8.35
C ALA A 235 9.43 -3.92 7.98
N LEU A 236 10.40 -3.45 8.77
CA LEU A 236 11.83 -3.56 8.50
C LEU A 236 12.50 -4.77 9.17
N ARG A 237 11.74 -5.64 9.85
CA ARG A 237 12.28 -6.82 10.54
C ARG A 237 12.27 -8.05 9.62
N PRO A 238 13.44 -8.50 9.12
CA PRO A 238 13.57 -9.78 8.44
C PRO A 238 13.53 -10.94 9.45
N GLY A 239 13.21 -12.15 8.97
CA GLY A 239 13.26 -13.38 9.76
C GLY A 239 11.95 -13.73 10.48
N THR A 240 12.06 -14.65 11.44
CA THR A 240 10.89 -15.20 12.17
C THR A 240 10.22 -14.13 13.03
N CYS A 241 8.92 -13.95 12.83
CA CYS A 241 8.14 -13.00 13.62
C CYS A 241 7.97 -13.50 15.07
N ARG A 242 8.50 -12.73 16.02
CA ARG A 242 8.38 -12.98 17.47
C ARG A 242 7.66 -11.85 18.23
N SER A 243 7.40 -10.74 17.54
CA SER A 243 6.78 -9.53 18.06
C SER A 243 6.25 -8.72 16.88
N TRP A 244 5.16 -7.99 17.08
CA TRP A 244 4.61 -7.11 16.06
C TRP A 244 4.17 -5.79 16.68
N ASN A 245 5.02 -4.76 16.58
CA ASN A 245 4.73 -3.46 17.15
C ASN A 245 3.72 -2.67 16.31
N VAL A 246 2.72 -2.10 16.95
CA VAL A 246 1.72 -1.20 16.35
C VAL A 246 1.68 0.12 17.11
N LEU A 247 1.30 1.19 16.41
CA LEU A 247 0.96 2.46 17.04
C LEU A 247 -0.48 2.43 17.52
N GLN A 248 -0.67 2.77 18.79
CA GLN A 248 -1.97 3.06 19.38
C GLN A 248 -2.11 4.58 19.48
N LEU A 249 -3.07 5.13 18.74
CA LEU A 249 -3.30 6.57 18.64
C LEU A 249 -4.65 6.88 19.29
N SER A 250 -4.65 7.75 20.29
CA SER A 250 -5.87 8.31 20.87
C SER A 250 -5.94 9.80 20.59
N GLY A 251 -7.14 10.29 20.30
CA GLY A 251 -7.35 11.69 19.95
C GLY A 251 -8.75 12.17 20.24
N SER A 252 -8.94 13.48 20.14
CA SER A 252 -10.18 14.18 20.45
C SER A 252 -11.18 14.18 19.30
N ALA A 253 -10.80 13.72 18.09
CA ALA A 253 -11.70 13.62 16.95
C ALA A 253 -12.93 12.79 17.35
N GLN A 254 -14.04 13.48 17.65
CA GLN A 254 -15.27 12.89 18.15
C GLN A 254 -15.66 11.72 17.24
N THR A 255 -15.66 10.52 17.80
CA THR A 255 -16.51 9.46 17.26
C THR A 255 -17.84 9.53 18.00
N ARG A 256 -18.94 9.28 17.30
CA ARG A 256 -20.28 9.18 17.89
C ARG A 256 -20.39 8.03 18.92
N THR A 257 -19.34 7.22 19.09
CA THR A 257 -19.36 5.88 19.72
C THR A 257 -18.22 5.61 20.73
N GLY A 258 -17.43 6.60 21.16
CA GLY A 258 -16.48 6.42 22.28
C GLY A 258 -15.10 7.05 22.10
N THR A 259 -14.15 6.57 22.91
CA THR A 259 -12.75 7.02 22.91
C THR A 259 -12.12 6.80 21.52
N GLY A 260 -11.51 7.84 20.96
CA GLY A 260 -10.92 7.84 19.61
C GLY A 260 -9.63 7.02 19.48
N THR A 261 -9.52 5.89 20.18
CA THR A 261 -8.33 5.01 20.17
C THR A 261 -8.35 4.10 18.96
N ARG A 262 -7.25 4.08 18.21
CA ARG A 262 -7.09 3.32 16.97
C ARG A 262 -5.73 2.67 16.91
N LEU A 263 -5.66 1.48 16.34
CA LEU A 263 -4.39 0.82 16.06
C LEU A 263 -4.03 1.01 14.59
N VAL A 264 -2.79 1.43 14.35
CA VAL A 264 -2.22 1.48 13.00
C VAL A 264 -0.88 0.74 12.98
N THR A 265 -0.56 0.12 11.85
CA THR A 265 0.63 -0.71 11.71
C THR A 265 1.47 -0.32 10.50
N ASP A 266 2.78 -0.41 10.65
CA ASP A 266 3.72 -0.20 9.57
C ASP A 266 3.75 -1.43 8.64
N LEU A 267 3.32 -1.25 7.39
CA LEU A 267 3.40 -2.26 6.33
C LEU A 267 4.40 -1.88 5.23
N GLY A 268 5.25 -0.88 5.47
CA GLY A 268 6.27 -0.40 4.52
C GLY A 268 5.84 0.84 3.69
N GLU A 269 4.58 1.22 3.74
CA GLU A 269 4.02 2.39 3.05
C GLU A 269 4.18 3.68 3.86
N LEU A 270 4.10 4.87 3.24
CA LEU A 270 4.16 6.13 3.97
C LEU A 270 3.00 6.33 4.96
N THR A 271 1.80 5.85 4.62
CA THR A 271 0.65 5.83 5.53
C THR A 271 0.54 4.47 6.21
N PRO A 272 0.53 4.39 7.55
CA PRO A 272 0.34 3.12 8.24
C PRO A 272 -1.10 2.61 8.04
N ALA A 273 -1.27 1.29 7.99
CA ALA A 273 -2.57 0.66 7.79
C ALA A 273 -3.36 0.60 9.11
N ARG A 274 -4.64 0.97 9.06
CA ARG A 274 -5.55 0.84 10.22
C ARG A 274 -5.88 -0.63 10.48
N LEU A 275 -5.84 -1.05 11.75
CA LEU A 275 -6.29 -2.38 12.17
C LEU A 275 -7.70 -2.29 12.76
N THR A 276 -8.59 -3.16 12.29
CA THR A 276 -9.97 -3.31 12.80
C THR A 276 -10.30 -4.77 13.08
N ALA A 277 -11.37 -5.03 13.81
CA ALA A 277 -11.89 -6.38 14.01
C ALA A 277 -13.41 -6.45 13.98
N GLY A 278 -13.94 -7.62 13.64
CA GLY A 278 -15.38 -7.90 13.61
C GLY A 278 -15.92 -8.07 12.20
N ARG A 279 -17.25 -8.02 12.07
CA ARG A 279 -17.94 -8.31 10.81
C ARG A 279 -17.52 -7.31 9.71
N PRO A 280 -17.35 -7.74 8.46
CA PRO A 280 -16.91 -6.87 7.37
C PRO A 280 -17.80 -5.65 7.13
N SER A 281 -19.11 -5.77 7.40
CA SER A 281 -20.08 -4.68 7.25
C SER A 281 -20.07 -3.67 8.42
N ALA A 282 -19.43 -4.02 9.54
CA ALA A 282 -19.37 -3.17 10.74
C ALA A 282 -18.05 -3.41 11.49
N PRO A 283 -16.89 -3.09 10.89
CA PRO A 283 -15.60 -3.24 11.55
C PRO A 283 -15.50 -2.31 12.76
N ARG A 284 -14.89 -2.81 13.84
CA ARG A 284 -14.69 -2.08 15.10
C ARG A 284 -13.22 -1.80 15.33
N GLU A 285 -12.93 -0.72 16.05
CA GLU A 285 -11.58 -0.44 16.52
C GLU A 285 -11.09 -1.55 17.45
N VAL A 286 -9.81 -1.88 17.36
CA VAL A 286 -9.19 -2.95 18.15
C VAL A 286 -8.88 -2.45 19.55
N THR A 287 -9.82 -2.65 20.48
CA THR A 287 -9.69 -2.31 21.90
C THR A 287 -10.19 -3.46 22.79
N GLY A 288 -9.76 -3.49 24.06
CA GLY A 288 -10.18 -4.51 25.03
C GLY A 288 -10.00 -5.93 24.50
N ALA A 289 -11.04 -6.76 24.59
CA ALA A 289 -11.03 -8.16 24.14
C ALA A 289 -10.71 -8.36 22.64
N LEU A 290 -10.84 -7.32 21.80
CA LEU A 290 -10.46 -7.42 20.38
C LEU A 290 -8.95 -7.44 20.17
N LEU A 291 -8.16 -7.01 21.17
CA LEU A 291 -6.70 -7.18 21.15
C LEU A 291 -6.33 -8.66 21.20
N ASP A 292 -6.98 -9.43 22.08
CA ASP A 292 -6.73 -10.87 22.23
C ASP A 292 -7.08 -11.63 20.95
N ALA A 293 -8.17 -11.22 20.28
CA ALA A 293 -8.58 -11.79 18.99
C ALA A 293 -7.57 -11.54 17.87
N TRP A 294 -6.76 -10.48 17.93
CA TRP A 294 -5.73 -10.17 16.92
C TRP A 294 -4.41 -10.87 17.16
N SER A 295 -4.07 -11.18 18.42
CA SER A 295 -2.75 -11.66 18.82
C SER A 295 -2.25 -12.88 18.03
N PRO A 296 -3.04 -13.95 17.83
CA PRO A 296 -2.57 -15.13 17.08
C PRO A 296 -2.26 -14.84 15.61
N TYR A 297 -2.78 -13.74 15.07
CA TYR A 297 -2.71 -13.40 13.64
C TYR A 297 -1.79 -12.19 13.36
N ALA A 298 -1.20 -11.58 14.40
CA ALA A 298 -0.38 -10.39 14.26
C ALA A 298 0.76 -10.57 13.25
N CYS A 299 1.45 -11.71 13.30
CA CYS A 299 2.54 -12.02 12.37
C CYS A 299 2.09 -12.28 10.92
N SER A 300 0.81 -12.59 10.69
CA SER A 300 0.25 -12.75 9.33
C SER A 300 0.23 -11.44 8.55
N LEU A 301 0.31 -10.28 9.23
CA LEU A 301 0.41 -8.96 8.61
C LEU A 301 1.66 -8.80 7.73
N ALA A 302 2.71 -9.61 7.96
CA ALA A 302 3.88 -9.65 7.09
C ALA A 302 3.52 -10.01 5.64
N ALA A 303 2.43 -10.77 5.43
CA ALA A 303 1.99 -11.22 4.12
C ALA A 303 1.39 -10.11 3.25
N VAL A 304 1.21 -8.89 3.75
CA VAL A 304 0.59 -7.76 3.03
C VAL A 304 1.47 -6.49 3.03
N ARG A 305 2.77 -6.64 3.24
CA ARG A 305 3.73 -5.51 3.19
C ARG A 305 3.90 -4.99 1.76
N GLY A 306 3.94 -3.66 1.61
CA GLY A 306 4.20 -2.98 0.34
C GLY A 306 3.07 -3.11 -0.70
N GLU A 307 1.87 -3.50 -0.28
CA GLU A 307 0.73 -3.72 -1.19
C GLU A 307 -0.21 -2.50 -1.27
N GLY A 308 0.19 -1.35 -0.72
CA GLY A 308 -0.66 -0.16 -0.63
C GLY A 308 -1.90 -0.32 0.25
N VAL A 309 -1.75 -1.05 1.35
CA VAL A 309 -2.83 -1.36 2.30
C VAL A 309 -3.26 -0.11 3.08
N ARG A 310 -4.56 0.20 3.05
CA ARG A 310 -5.17 1.27 3.86
C ARG A 310 -5.69 0.74 5.20
N SER A 311 -6.20 -0.50 5.22
CA SER A 311 -6.71 -1.12 6.44
C SER A 311 -6.68 -2.64 6.37
N VAL A 312 -6.62 -3.28 7.54
CA VAL A 312 -6.75 -4.73 7.70
C VAL A 312 -7.80 -5.03 8.75
N ASN A 313 -8.80 -5.83 8.39
CA ASN A 313 -9.85 -6.28 9.30
C ASN A 313 -9.67 -7.76 9.64
N ALA A 314 -9.70 -8.11 10.93
CA ALA A 314 -9.76 -9.50 11.39
C ALA A 314 -11.19 -9.89 11.79
N TRP A 315 -11.73 -10.94 11.17
CA TRP A 315 -13.09 -11.41 11.41
C TRP A 315 -13.11 -12.89 11.77
N GLU A 316 -13.41 -13.21 13.04
CA GLU A 316 -13.78 -14.57 13.45
C GLU A 316 -15.14 -14.93 12.86
N TYR A 317 -15.14 -15.78 11.84
CA TYR A 317 -16.33 -16.12 11.07
C TYR A 317 -16.97 -17.44 11.52
N ALA A 318 -16.21 -18.30 12.21
CA ALA A 318 -16.69 -19.57 12.75
C ALA A 318 -15.85 -20.06 13.93
N ARG A 319 -16.45 -20.93 14.74
CA ARG A 319 -15.81 -21.76 15.75
C ARG A 319 -16.17 -23.21 15.51
N GLN A 320 -15.21 -24.11 15.70
CA GLN A 320 -15.39 -25.53 15.41
C GLN A 320 -14.86 -26.39 16.56
N PRO A 321 -15.73 -27.17 17.25
CA PRO A 321 -15.30 -28.21 18.17
C PRO A 321 -14.39 -29.22 17.45
N LEU A 322 -13.28 -29.57 18.09
CA LEU A 322 -12.33 -30.53 17.54
C LEU A 322 -12.81 -31.97 17.78
N PRO A 323 -12.62 -32.89 16.80
CA PRO A 323 -13.18 -34.24 16.87
C PRO A 323 -12.55 -35.14 17.94
N ASP A 324 -11.41 -34.75 18.51
CA ASP A 324 -10.76 -35.47 19.62
C ASP A 324 -11.07 -34.89 21.01
N GLY A 325 -11.97 -33.89 21.09
CA GLY A 325 -12.38 -33.28 22.34
C GLY A 325 -11.36 -32.32 22.96
N THR A 326 -10.27 -31.98 22.27
CA THR A 326 -9.21 -31.10 22.84
C THR A 326 -9.59 -29.62 22.91
N GLY A 327 -10.80 -29.26 22.44
CA GLY A 327 -11.39 -27.93 22.62
C GLY A 327 -12.07 -27.43 21.34
N THR A 328 -12.12 -26.11 21.19
CA THR A 328 -12.74 -25.44 20.04
C THR A 328 -11.70 -24.62 19.29
N ALA A 329 -11.56 -24.86 17.99
CA ALA A 329 -10.75 -24.04 17.11
C ALA A 329 -11.51 -22.80 16.63
N GLY A 330 -10.78 -21.70 16.46
CA GLY A 330 -11.26 -20.47 15.84
C GLY A 330 -10.91 -20.42 14.36
N TRP A 331 -11.83 -19.88 13.56
CA TRP A 331 -11.62 -19.59 12.15
C TRP A 331 -11.72 -18.09 11.92
N VAL A 332 -10.62 -17.49 11.47
CA VAL A 332 -10.51 -16.05 11.27
C VAL A 332 -10.17 -15.75 9.82
N CYS A 333 -10.83 -14.73 9.29
CA CYS A 333 -10.48 -14.15 8.02
C CYS A 333 -9.84 -12.78 8.24
N THR A 334 -8.61 -12.60 7.76
CA THR A 334 -8.01 -11.26 7.66
C THR A 334 -8.13 -10.76 6.23
N ARG A 335 -8.65 -9.54 6.08
CA ARG A 335 -8.80 -8.88 4.78
C ARG A 335 -8.05 -7.57 4.79
N ALA A 336 -7.08 -7.44 3.91
CA ALA A 336 -6.36 -6.20 3.65
C ALA A 336 -7.02 -5.45 2.48
N GLU A 337 -7.56 -4.28 2.77
CA GLU A 337 -8.08 -3.33 1.79
C GLU A 337 -6.96 -2.40 1.35
N THR A 338 -6.86 -2.10 0.05
CA THR A 338 -5.86 -1.18 -0.49
C THR A 338 -6.48 0.19 -0.79
N TRP A 339 -5.64 1.20 -0.98
CA TRP A 339 -6.07 2.52 -1.46
C TRP A 339 -6.68 2.51 -2.86
N ARG A 340 -6.29 1.56 -3.71
CA ARG A 340 -6.79 1.47 -5.08
C ARG A 340 -8.20 0.88 -5.19
N GLY A 341 -8.65 0.18 -4.15
CA GLY A 341 -9.90 -0.58 -4.14
C GLY A 341 -9.83 -1.95 -4.82
N ASP A 342 -8.71 -2.26 -5.48
CA ASP A 342 -8.36 -3.58 -6.02
C ASP A 342 -7.12 -4.15 -5.30
N GLY A 343 -6.62 -5.32 -5.70
CA GLY A 343 -5.43 -5.91 -5.08
C GLY A 343 -5.60 -6.30 -3.61
N THR A 344 -6.83 -6.49 -3.15
CA THR A 344 -7.12 -6.89 -1.78
C THR A 344 -6.57 -8.29 -1.50
N ARG A 345 -6.00 -8.50 -0.32
CA ARG A 345 -5.53 -9.84 0.09
C ARG A 345 -6.38 -10.37 1.22
N VAL A 346 -6.89 -11.59 1.03
CA VAL A 346 -7.71 -12.31 1.99
C VAL A 346 -6.94 -13.52 2.49
N LEU A 347 -6.82 -13.69 3.80
CA LEU A 347 -6.26 -14.90 4.41
C LEU A 347 -7.33 -15.54 5.30
N ALA A 348 -7.69 -16.79 5.02
CA ALA A 348 -8.42 -17.61 5.97
C ALA A 348 -7.41 -18.34 6.86
N GLN A 349 -7.63 -18.29 8.16
CA GLN A 349 -6.69 -18.75 9.17
C GLN A 349 -7.41 -19.64 10.18
N PHE A 350 -6.73 -20.71 10.59
CA PHE A 350 -7.18 -21.67 11.59
C PHE A 350 -6.34 -21.53 12.85
N HIS A 351 -7.00 -21.41 14.00
CA HIS A 351 -6.34 -21.33 15.30
C HIS A 351 -6.89 -22.41 16.23
N GLY A 352 -6.09 -23.44 16.47
CA GLY A 352 -6.43 -24.51 17.41
C GLY A 352 -6.22 -24.10 18.87
N PRO A 353 -6.90 -24.74 19.83
CA PRO A 353 -6.67 -24.54 21.26
C PRO A 353 -5.19 -24.68 21.62
N GLY A 354 -4.68 -23.77 22.47
CA GLY A 354 -3.29 -23.78 22.92
C GLY A 354 -2.24 -23.41 21.85
N GLY A 355 -2.64 -23.15 20.60
CA GLY A 355 -1.74 -22.68 19.56
C GLY A 355 -1.26 -21.24 19.82
N ALA A 356 0.04 -20.99 19.66
CA ALA A 356 0.59 -19.64 19.81
C ALA A 356 0.24 -18.70 18.63
N SER A 357 -0.10 -19.25 17.48
CA SER A 357 -0.41 -18.48 16.27
C SER A 357 -1.45 -19.18 15.41
N GLY A 358 -2.21 -18.40 14.64
CA GLY A 358 -3.08 -18.93 13.59
C GLY A 358 -2.27 -19.42 12.40
N ALA A 359 -2.65 -20.56 11.84
CA ALA A 359 -2.10 -21.06 10.59
C ALA A 359 -2.91 -20.47 9.42
N VAL A 360 -2.23 -19.93 8.40
CA VAL A 360 -2.88 -19.55 7.13
C VAL A 360 -3.21 -20.83 6.38
N VAL A 361 -4.50 -21.05 6.11
CA VAL A 361 -5.01 -22.30 5.50
C VAL A 361 -5.56 -22.07 4.10
N ALA A 362 -5.92 -20.84 3.78
CA ALA A 362 -6.20 -20.40 2.42
C ALA A 362 -5.88 -18.92 2.25
N ARG A 363 -5.59 -18.52 1.02
CA ARG A 363 -5.34 -17.14 0.62
C ARG A 363 -6.06 -16.87 -0.68
N ALA A 364 -6.54 -15.65 -0.89
CA ALA A 364 -7.00 -15.17 -2.19
C ALA A 364 -6.57 -13.73 -2.41
N ASP A 365 -6.16 -13.40 -3.63
CA ASP A 365 -5.85 -12.04 -4.07
C ASP A 365 -6.98 -11.52 -4.98
N GLY A 366 -7.41 -10.27 -4.79
CA GLY A 366 -8.50 -9.63 -5.55
C GLY A 366 -9.91 -10.19 -5.30
N SER A 367 -10.08 -11.08 -4.31
CA SER A 367 -11.39 -11.68 -3.99
C SER A 367 -12.30 -10.73 -3.20
N PRO A 368 -13.64 -10.75 -3.38
CA PRO A 368 -14.58 -10.00 -2.54
C PRO A 368 -14.82 -10.64 -1.16
N ALA A 369 -14.35 -11.88 -0.94
CA ALA A 369 -14.58 -12.65 0.26
C ALA A 369 -14.13 -11.89 1.53
N CYS A 370 -14.88 -12.10 2.62
CA CYS A 370 -14.71 -11.39 3.89
C CYS A 370 -14.79 -9.86 3.78
N GLY A 371 -15.33 -9.33 2.68
CA GLY A 371 -15.49 -7.91 2.43
C GLY A 371 -16.91 -7.45 2.74
N ALA A 372 -17.13 -6.14 2.79
CA ALA A 372 -18.46 -5.57 2.98
C ALA A 372 -19.43 -5.96 1.85
N ARG A 373 -18.92 -6.19 0.64
CA ARG A 373 -19.71 -6.61 -0.53
C ARG A 373 -20.05 -8.10 -0.55
N ASP A 374 -19.18 -8.94 0.01
CA ASP A 374 -19.41 -10.38 0.12
C ASP A 374 -18.87 -10.89 1.47
N PRO A 375 -19.67 -10.78 2.54
CA PRO A 375 -19.26 -11.17 3.89
C PRO A 375 -19.36 -12.68 4.08
N HIS A 376 -18.83 -13.45 3.12
CA HIS A 376 -18.84 -14.90 3.12
C HIS A 376 -17.44 -15.44 2.84
N VAL A 377 -17.15 -16.59 3.43
CA VAL A 377 -15.89 -17.31 3.27
C VAL A 377 -16.11 -18.76 3.65
N LEU A 378 -15.39 -19.66 2.99
CA LEU A 378 -15.27 -21.07 3.31
C LEU A 378 -13.80 -21.45 3.18
N ALA A 379 -13.26 -22.12 4.18
CA ALA A 379 -11.89 -22.64 4.13
C ALA A 379 -11.80 -23.98 4.86
N GLY A 380 -10.73 -24.72 4.58
CA GLY A 380 -10.46 -25.98 5.25
C GLY A 380 -8.99 -26.18 5.53
N VAL A 381 -8.72 -27.08 6.47
CA VAL A 381 -7.38 -27.44 6.91
C VAL A 381 -7.32 -28.95 7.11
N LEU A 382 -6.19 -29.54 6.73
CA LEU A 382 -5.87 -30.89 7.15
C LEU A 382 -5.21 -30.81 8.53
N TRP A 383 -5.89 -31.36 9.54
CA TRP A 383 -5.51 -31.26 10.93
C TRP A 383 -5.26 -32.64 11.53
N LYS A 384 -4.25 -32.74 12.40
CA LYS A 384 -3.86 -33.98 13.08
C LYS A 384 -4.28 -33.89 14.55
N SER A 385 -5.04 -34.87 15.03
CA SER A 385 -5.43 -34.97 16.43
C SER A 385 -4.26 -35.30 17.35
N GLY A 386 -4.45 -35.08 18.65
CA GLY A 386 -3.48 -35.51 19.68
C GLY A 386 -3.22 -37.03 19.65
N THR A 387 -4.23 -37.80 19.23
CA THR A 387 -4.15 -39.27 19.06
C THR A 387 -3.56 -39.71 17.71
N GLY A 388 -3.12 -38.77 16.88
CA GLY A 388 -2.42 -39.06 15.63
C GLY A 388 -3.31 -39.24 14.39
N ASN A 389 -4.63 -39.11 14.54
CA ASN A 389 -5.61 -39.27 13.47
C ASN A 389 -5.71 -37.99 12.62
N TRP A 390 -5.81 -38.16 11.31
CA TRP A 390 -5.96 -37.03 10.38
C TRP A 390 -7.43 -36.75 10.07
N TYR A 391 -7.76 -35.47 9.99
CA TYR A 391 -9.09 -34.98 9.68
C TYR A 391 -9.00 -33.80 8.71
N LEU A 392 -9.92 -33.76 7.74
CA LEU A 392 -10.27 -32.53 7.07
C LEU A 392 -11.27 -31.80 7.96
N LEU A 393 -10.88 -30.61 8.42
CA LEU A 393 -11.78 -29.66 9.06
C LEU A 393 -12.09 -28.56 8.05
N ALA A 394 -13.35 -28.16 7.93
CA ALA A 394 -13.73 -27.01 7.13
C ALA A 394 -14.79 -26.18 7.86
N ALA A 395 -14.75 -24.86 7.63
CA ALA A 395 -15.74 -23.95 8.16
C ALA A 395 -16.09 -22.86 7.16
N GLY A 396 -17.40 -22.63 7.05
CA GLY A 396 -17.98 -21.47 6.40
C GLY A 396 -18.41 -20.41 7.41
N SER A 397 -18.56 -19.17 6.93
CA SER A 397 -19.19 -18.08 7.70
C SER A 397 -20.59 -18.45 8.21
N ARG A 398 -21.09 -17.78 9.26
CA ARG A 398 -22.39 -18.06 9.92
C ARG A 398 -23.59 -18.22 8.99
N GLY A 399 -23.60 -17.61 7.81
CA GLY A 399 -24.67 -17.76 6.82
C GLY A 399 -24.63 -19.06 6.01
N THR A 400 -23.67 -19.95 6.25
CA THR A 400 -23.50 -21.22 5.52
C THR A 400 -24.42 -22.29 6.13
N SER A 401 -25.30 -22.86 5.31
CA SER A 401 -26.29 -23.87 5.69
C SER A 401 -25.80 -25.31 5.50
N SER A 402 -24.84 -25.54 4.60
CA SER A 402 -24.19 -26.84 4.44
C SER A 402 -22.78 -26.70 3.89
N VAL A 403 -21.91 -27.67 4.23
CA VAL A 403 -20.54 -27.77 3.71
C VAL A 403 -20.30 -29.18 3.20
N THR A 404 -19.73 -29.28 2.01
CA THR A 404 -19.37 -30.54 1.35
C THR A 404 -17.91 -30.53 0.95
N ALA A 405 -17.22 -31.64 1.22
CA ALA A 405 -15.88 -31.94 0.76
C ALA A 405 -15.91 -33.07 -0.26
N THR A 406 -15.10 -32.95 -1.30
CA THR A 406 -14.92 -33.96 -2.35
C THR A 406 -13.43 -34.12 -2.67
N GLY A 407 -13.03 -35.23 -3.31
CA GLY A 407 -11.64 -35.54 -3.63
C GLY A 407 -10.99 -36.45 -2.57
N GLY A 408 -9.79 -36.09 -2.10
CA GLY A 408 -9.00 -36.91 -1.15
C GLY A 408 -9.57 -37.01 0.26
N ALA A 409 -10.65 -36.29 0.56
CA ALA A 409 -11.52 -36.53 1.69
C ALA A 409 -12.96 -36.19 1.27
N GLN A 410 -13.92 -37.06 1.59
CA GLN A 410 -15.29 -36.95 1.12
C GLN A 410 -16.28 -36.98 2.29
N GLY A 411 -17.19 -36.01 2.29
CA GLY A 411 -18.25 -35.95 3.28
C GLY A 411 -19.05 -34.65 3.18
N SER A 412 -20.21 -34.63 3.82
CA SER A 412 -21.09 -33.47 3.87
C SER A 412 -21.65 -33.30 5.28
N ALA A 413 -21.85 -32.06 5.69
CA ALA A 413 -22.48 -31.71 6.96
C ALA A 413 -23.50 -30.60 6.76
N GLN A 414 -24.59 -30.68 7.53
CA GLN A 414 -25.51 -29.56 7.72
C GLN A 414 -24.87 -28.55 8.69
N GLY A 415 -25.14 -27.27 8.48
CA GLY A 415 -24.50 -26.16 9.17
C GLY A 415 -23.22 -25.67 8.50
N ASN A 416 -22.49 -24.83 9.22
CA ASN A 416 -21.33 -24.10 8.69
C ASN A 416 -19.98 -24.74 9.02
N VAL A 417 -19.95 -25.96 9.56
CA VAL A 417 -18.71 -26.68 9.89
C VAL A 417 -18.79 -28.12 9.38
N LEU A 418 -17.64 -28.65 8.98
CA LEU A 418 -17.48 -30.01 8.48
C LEU A 418 -16.24 -30.64 9.11
N THR A 419 -16.38 -31.88 9.55
CA THR A 419 -15.28 -32.72 10.04
C THR A 419 -15.36 -34.07 9.35
N VAL A 420 -14.32 -34.45 8.62
CA VAL A 420 -14.24 -35.73 7.90
C VAL A 420 -12.91 -36.38 8.21
N ARG A 421 -12.92 -37.71 8.41
CA ARG A 421 -11.67 -38.49 8.49
C ARG A 421 -10.91 -38.37 7.17
N ALA A 422 -9.61 -38.15 7.26
CA ALA A 422 -8.76 -37.99 6.09
C ALA A 422 -7.44 -38.73 6.28
N GLU A 423 -6.70 -38.91 5.19
CA GLU A 423 -5.33 -39.39 5.23
C GLU A 423 -4.35 -38.23 5.29
N LYS A 424 -3.10 -38.52 5.69
CA LYS A 424 -2.02 -37.54 5.66
C LYS A 424 -1.81 -37.06 4.22
N GLY A 425 -1.82 -35.75 4.01
CA GLY A 425 -1.61 -35.14 2.69
C GLY A 425 -2.85 -35.11 1.79
N ALA A 426 -4.03 -35.54 2.28
CA ALA A 426 -5.27 -35.45 1.53
C ALA A 426 -5.56 -34.01 1.08
N ARG A 427 -6.01 -33.86 -0.17
CA ARG A 427 -6.47 -32.60 -0.75
C ARG A 427 -7.93 -32.74 -1.12
N ALA A 428 -8.74 -31.78 -0.69
CA ALA A 428 -10.18 -31.80 -0.93
C ALA A 428 -10.65 -30.48 -1.50
N GLU A 429 -11.67 -30.56 -2.35
CA GLU A 429 -12.42 -29.40 -2.80
C GLU A 429 -13.60 -29.16 -1.88
N LEU A 430 -13.80 -27.89 -1.50
CA LEU A 430 -14.87 -27.46 -0.63
C LEU A 430 -15.94 -26.70 -1.40
N LYS A 431 -17.20 -27.09 -1.16
CA LYS A 431 -18.39 -26.37 -1.58
C LYS A 431 -19.26 -26.11 -0.37
N GLY A 432 -19.76 -24.89 -0.24
CA GLY A 432 -20.75 -24.51 0.75
C GLY A 432 -22.03 -24.04 0.07
N THR A 433 -23.15 -24.21 0.75
CA THR A 433 -24.43 -23.57 0.37
C THR A 433 -24.76 -22.57 1.46
N LEU A 434 -25.16 -21.35 1.08
CA LEU A 434 -25.62 -20.33 2.00
C LEU A 434 -27.10 -20.55 2.35
N SER A 435 -27.59 -19.85 3.37
CA SER A 435 -28.99 -19.92 3.81
C SER A 435 -29.99 -19.42 2.75
N ASP A 436 -29.54 -18.60 1.81
CA ASP A 436 -30.31 -18.12 0.65
C ASP A 436 -30.22 -19.06 -0.56
N GLY A 437 -29.52 -20.19 -0.44
CA GLY A 437 -29.31 -21.17 -1.51
C GLY A 437 -28.10 -20.87 -2.42
N ARG A 438 -27.44 -19.72 -2.28
CA ARG A 438 -26.26 -19.38 -3.09
C ARG A 438 -25.09 -20.32 -2.75
N ALA A 439 -24.45 -20.87 -3.77
CA ALA A 439 -23.26 -21.69 -3.59
C ALA A 439 -22.01 -20.82 -3.41
N ILE A 440 -21.10 -21.27 -2.53
CA ILE A 440 -19.76 -20.70 -2.34
C ILE A 440 -18.72 -21.82 -2.44
N THR A 441 -17.50 -21.49 -2.87
CA THR A 441 -16.38 -22.43 -2.91
C THR A 441 -15.38 -22.14 -1.80
N GLY A 442 -14.51 -23.10 -1.50
CA GLY A 442 -13.33 -22.84 -0.67
C GLY A 442 -12.50 -21.68 -1.22
N LEU A 443 -11.98 -20.84 -0.34
CA LEU A 443 -11.05 -19.75 -0.66
C LEU A 443 -9.78 -20.33 -1.31
N ARG A 444 -9.30 -19.71 -2.39
CA ARG A 444 -8.15 -20.18 -3.20
C ARG A 444 -7.37 -19.03 -3.80
#